data_AF-A0A2K3MFM7-F1
#
_entry.id   AF-A0A2K3MFM7-F1
#
_cell.length_a   1.000
_cell.length_b   1.000
_cell.length_c   1.000
_cell.angle_alpha   90.00
_cell.angle_beta   90.00
_cell.angle_gamma   90.00
#
_symmetry.space_group_name_H-M   'P 1'
#
loop_
_entity.id
_entity.type
_entity.pdbx_description
1 polymer ?
#
loop_
_entity_poly.entity_id
_entity_poly.type
_entity_poly.pdbx_seq_one_letter_code
_entity_poly.pdbx_strand_id
1 'polypeptide(L)'
;GGDGGSASECDGKFHSDNTLVVALSTGWLKSDKKRCLKKINIFGNGKRVKALVVDECDSTRGCLNNIVDASSAVWKALGVPQKDRGEMEIFWSDA
;
A
#
# COMPACT_ATOMS: atom_id res chain seq x y z
N GLY A 1 0.21 -12.48 -8.77
CA GLY A 1 -0.90 -12.38 -9.73
C GLY A 1 -2.17 -12.39 -8.93
N GLY A 2 -2.48 -11.25 -8.33
CA GLY A 2 -3.55 -11.08 -7.34
C GLY A 2 -4.67 -10.22 -7.88
N ASP A 3 -5.78 -10.24 -7.16
CA ASP A 3 -7.15 -9.78 -7.48
C ASP A 3 -7.33 -8.29 -7.85
N GLY A 4 -6.27 -7.57 -8.19
CA GLY A 4 -6.32 -6.23 -8.78
C GLY A 4 -6.74 -6.31 -10.25
N GLY A 5 -8.05 -6.44 -10.49
CA GLY A 5 -8.60 -6.62 -11.83
C GLY A 5 -8.30 -5.49 -12.83
N SER A 6 -7.84 -4.32 -12.36
CA SER A 6 -7.53 -3.14 -13.17
C SER A 6 -6.12 -2.61 -12.92
N ALA A 7 -5.63 -1.81 -13.88
CA ALA A 7 -4.38 -1.08 -13.72
C ALA A 7 -4.52 0.00 -12.63
N SER A 8 -3.41 0.35 -11.97
CA SER A 8 -3.45 1.21 -10.79
C SER A 8 -3.85 2.65 -11.09
N GLU A 9 -4.66 3.25 -10.21
CA GLU A 9 -5.29 4.56 -10.40
C GLU A 9 -4.29 5.71 -10.67
N CYS A 10 -3.10 5.66 -10.05
CA CYS A 10 -2.16 6.78 -10.15
C CYS A 10 -1.40 6.87 -11.49
N ASP A 11 -1.19 5.75 -12.20
CA ASP A 11 -0.40 5.74 -13.43
C ASP A 11 -0.94 4.85 -14.57
N GLY A 12 -2.07 4.16 -14.36
CA GLY A 12 -2.67 3.28 -15.34
C GLY A 12 -1.79 2.07 -15.68
N LYS A 13 -0.92 1.63 -14.76
CA LYS A 13 -0.02 0.50 -14.98
C LYS A 13 -0.28 -0.64 -14.00
N PHE A 14 0.11 -1.84 -14.41
CA PHE A 14 0.24 -2.97 -13.49
C PHE A 14 1.62 -2.94 -12.85
N HIS A 15 1.66 -3.14 -11.53
CA HIS A 15 2.89 -3.24 -10.77
C HIS A 15 3.09 -4.68 -10.31
N SER A 16 4.35 -5.15 -10.29
CA SER A 16 4.66 -6.50 -9.82
C SER A 16 4.51 -6.59 -8.30
N ASP A 17 4.06 -7.73 -7.78
CA ASP A 17 4.07 -8.05 -6.34
C ASP A 17 5.48 -7.95 -5.71
N ASN A 18 6.53 -7.98 -6.55
CA ASN A 18 7.93 -7.84 -6.17
C ASN A 18 8.41 -6.36 -6.08
N THR A 19 7.58 -5.39 -6.46
CA THR A 19 7.89 -3.96 -6.36
C THR A 19 7.35 -3.42 -5.04
N LEU A 20 8.07 -2.50 -4.38
CA LEU A 20 7.64 -1.86 -3.13
C LEU A 20 6.56 -0.79 -3.42
N VAL A 21 5.33 -1.25 -3.61
CA VAL A 21 4.16 -0.42 -3.91
C VAL A 21 3.03 -0.65 -2.92
N VAL A 22 2.16 0.35 -2.77
CA VAL A 22 0.98 0.31 -1.93
C VAL A 22 -0.22 1.01 -2.58
N ALA A 23 -1.41 0.60 -2.17
CA ALA A 23 -2.65 1.35 -2.31
C ALA A 23 -3.02 2.01 -0.97
N LEU A 24 -3.59 3.20 -1.00
CA LEU A 24 -4.10 3.88 0.19
C LEU A 24 -5.63 3.93 0.16
N SER A 25 -6.27 3.83 1.32
CA SER A 25 -7.70 4.13 1.46
C SER A 25 -8.08 5.45 0.80
N THR A 26 -9.29 5.51 0.24
CA THR A 26 -9.84 6.67 -0.49
C THR A 26 -9.55 8.00 0.18
N GLY A 27 -9.84 8.14 1.48
CA GLY A 27 -9.66 9.39 2.21
C GLY A 27 -8.20 9.84 2.32
N TRP A 28 -7.25 8.90 2.36
CA TRP A 28 -5.83 9.21 2.36
C TRP A 28 -5.30 9.52 0.97
N LEU A 29 -5.73 8.79 -0.07
CA LEU A 29 -5.26 9.06 -1.42
C LEU A 29 -5.80 10.39 -1.96
N LYS A 30 -7.10 10.65 -1.76
CA LYS A 30 -7.82 11.83 -2.27
C LYS A 30 -7.77 13.04 -1.34
N SER A 31 -7.02 12.99 -0.25
CA SER A 31 -6.76 14.17 0.57
C SER A 31 -6.06 15.27 -0.24
N ASP A 32 -6.05 16.52 0.27
CA ASP A 32 -5.36 17.64 -0.37
C ASP A 32 -3.86 17.38 -0.64
N LYS A 33 -3.27 16.42 0.07
CA LYS A 33 -1.93 15.93 -0.22
C LYS A 33 -1.97 15.01 -1.44
N LYS A 34 -1.45 15.49 -2.58
CA LYS A 34 -1.24 14.69 -3.81
C LYS A 34 -0.24 13.55 -3.57
N ARG A 35 -0.73 12.40 -3.08
CA ARG A 35 0.09 11.24 -2.69
C ARG A 35 0.36 10.26 -3.83
N CYS A 36 -0.39 10.32 -4.93
CA CYS A 36 -0.09 9.49 -6.11
C CYS A 36 1.36 9.66 -6.56
N LEU A 37 2.03 8.53 -6.80
CA LEU A 37 3.43 8.45 -7.20
C LEU A 37 4.39 9.15 -6.22
N LYS A 38 3.98 9.28 -4.96
CA LYS A 38 4.84 9.68 -3.84
C LYS A 38 5.18 8.48 -2.98
N LYS A 39 6.32 8.57 -2.31
CA LYS A 39 6.75 7.55 -1.37
C LYS A 39 6.18 7.86 0.00
N ILE A 40 5.88 6.81 0.76
CA ILE A 40 5.56 6.88 2.18
C ILE A 40 6.55 6.02 2.97
N ASN A 41 6.79 6.38 4.23
CA ASN A 41 7.48 5.52 5.19
C ASN A 41 6.44 4.67 5.90
N ILE A 42 6.63 3.35 5.91
CA ILE A 42 5.79 2.37 6.61
C ILE A 42 6.61 1.77 7.73
N PHE A 43 6.03 1.72 8.91
CA PHE A 43 6.61 1.18 10.13
C PHE A 43 5.75 0.04 10.64
N GLY A 44 6.34 -1.15 10.73
CA GLY A 44 5.66 -2.36 11.17
C GLY A 44 6.68 -3.45 11.47
N ASN A 45 6.34 -4.38 12.37
CA ASN A 45 7.22 -5.48 12.75
C ASN A 45 8.65 -5.03 13.15
N GLY A 46 8.77 -3.89 13.82
CA GLY A 46 10.05 -3.30 14.23
C GLY A 46 10.93 -2.76 13.09
N LYS A 47 10.44 -2.72 11.85
CA LYS A 47 11.18 -2.26 10.67
C LYS A 47 10.51 -1.05 10.01
N ARG A 48 11.31 -0.34 9.21
CA ARG A 48 10.85 0.77 8.36
C ARG A 48 11.10 0.43 6.90
N VAL A 49 10.08 0.60 6.06
CA VAL A 49 10.16 0.40 4.61
C VAL A 49 9.63 1.63 3.91
N LYS A 50 10.25 2.02 2.79
CA LYS A 50 9.75 3.09 1.93
C LYS A 50 9.08 2.47 0.70
N ALA A 51 7.82 2.81 0.45
CA ALA A 51 7.03 2.26 -0.66
C ALA A 51 6.36 3.37 -1.47
N LEU A 52 6.12 3.11 -2.76
CA LEU A 52 5.46 4.03 -3.68
C LEU A 52 3.95 3.84 -3.64
N VAL A 53 3.20 4.94 -3.49
CA VAL A 53 1.74 4.91 -3.62
C VAL A 53 1.38 4.87 -5.09
N VAL A 54 0.71 3.80 -5.51
CA VAL A 54 0.33 3.59 -6.92
C VAL A 54 -1.18 3.50 -7.12
N ASP A 55 -1.96 3.20 -6.07
CA ASP A 55 -3.38 2.89 -6.24
C ASP A 55 -4.28 3.38 -5.09
N GLU A 56 -5.58 3.29 -5.35
CA GLU A 56 -6.65 3.47 -4.36
C GLU A 56 -7.16 2.12 -3.85
N CYS A 57 -7.23 1.99 -2.53
CA CYS A 57 -8.08 0.96 -1.90
C CYS A 57 -9.45 1.60 -1.66
N ASP A 58 -10.40 1.37 -2.57
CA ASP A 58 -11.68 2.09 -2.61
C ASP A 58 -12.53 1.78 -1.36
N SER A 59 -12.62 2.77 -0.47
CA SER A 59 -13.37 2.65 0.79
C SER A 59 -14.88 2.67 0.62
N THR A 60 -15.38 3.00 -0.58
CA THR A 60 -16.80 2.89 -0.93
C THR A 60 -17.17 1.49 -1.44
N ARG A 61 -16.15 0.68 -1.76
CA ARG A 61 -16.28 -0.67 -2.34
C ARG A 61 -15.56 -1.74 -1.51
N GLY A 62 -15.67 -1.64 -0.18
CA GLY A 62 -15.28 -2.71 0.74
C GLY A 62 -13.91 -2.55 1.41
N CYS A 63 -13.09 -1.56 1.02
CA CYS A 63 -11.89 -1.22 1.79
C CYS A 63 -12.25 -0.42 3.05
N LEU A 64 -11.52 -0.59 4.15
CA LEU A 64 -11.69 0.29 5.31
C LEU A 64 -11.04 1.66 5.04
N ASN A 65 -11.31 2.64 5.91
CA ASN A 65 -10.85 4.02 5.75
C ASN A 65 -9.39 4.26 6.21
N ASN A 66 -8.75 3.24 6.77
CA ASN A 66 -7.45 3.31 7.44
C ASN A 66 -6.48 2.20 6.99
N ILE A 67 -6.55 1.81 5.72
CA ILE A 67 -5.78 0.72 5.12
C ILE A 67 -4.62 1.27 4.27
N VAL A 68 -3.47 0.64 4.46
CA VAL A 68 -2.35 0.64 3.50
C VAL A 68 -2.29 -0.78 2.94
N ASP A 69 -2.84 -0.98 1.74
CA ASP A 69 -2.78 -2.28 1.08
C ASP A 69 -1.44 -2.41 0.37
N ALA A 70 -0.68 -3.45 0.71
CA ALA A 70 0.76 -3.49 0.45
C ALA A 70 1.17 -4.74 -0.33
N SER A 71 2.04 -4.55 -1.32
CA SER A 71 2.55 -5.66 -2.12
C SER A 71 3.35 -6.68 -1.27
N SER A 72 3.48 -7.90 -1.79
CA SER A 72 4.26 -8.98 -1.16
C SER A 72 5.70 -8.55 -0.81
N ALA A 73 6.31 -7.69 -1.63
CA ALA A 73 7.63 -7.12 -1.38
C ALA A 73 7.68 -6.23 -0.13
N VAL A 74 6.64 -5.43 0.13
CA VAL A 74 6.58 -4.57 1.33
C VAL A 74 6.54 -5.44 2.58
N TRP A 75 5.66 -6.45 2.62
CA TRP A 75 5.60 -7.42 3.71
C TRP A 75 6.94 -8.13 3.94
N LYS A 76 7.61 -8.55 2.85
CA LYS A 76 8.94 -9.17 2.92
C LYS A 76 9.98 -8.21 3.49
N ALA A 77 9.97 -6.95 3.07
CA ALA A 77 10.91 -5.93 3.55
C ALA A 77 10.68 -5.57 5.03
N LEU A 78 9.42 -5.60 5.49
CA LEU A 78 9.06 -5.52 6.92
C LEU A 78 9.42 -6.80 7.69
N GLY A 79 9.89 -7.85 7.02
CA GLY A 79 10.31 -9.10 7.65
C GLY A 79 9.16 -9.95 8.17
N VAL A 80 7.95 -9.77 7.64
CA VAL A 80 6.78 -10.56 8.04
C VAL A 80 6.78 -11.89 7.26
N PRO A 81 6.86 -13.04 7.94
CA PRO A 81 6.81 -14.35 7.30
C PRO A 81 5.51 -14.56 6.54
N GLN A 82 5.55 -15.27 5.42
CA GLN A 82 4.37 -15.46 4.55
C GLN A 82 3.15 -16.04 5.27
N LYS A 83 3.38 -16.97 6.22
CA LYS A 83 2.34 -17.59 7.04
C LYS A 83 1.62 -16.64 8.00
N ASP A 84 2.24 -15.50 8.30
CA ASP A 84 1.75 -14.50 9.26
C ASP A 84 1.21 -13.25 8.54
N ARG A 85 1.05 -13.31 7.20
CA ARG A 85 0.50 -12.22 6.39
C ARG A 85 -1.01 -12.30 6.35
N GLY A 86 -1.64 -11.14 6.48
CA GLY A 86 -3.08 -10.93 6.45
C GLY A 86 -3.30 -9.47 6.77
N GLU A 87 -3.35 -9.17 8.06
CA GLU A 87 -3.46 -7.81 8.59
C GLU A 87 -2.43 -7.61 9.71
N MET A 88 -1.86 -6.41 9.79
CA MET A 88 -0.91 -6.03 10.83
C MET A 88 -1.05 -4.53 11.11
N GLU A 89 -1.05 -4.15 12.37
CA GLU A 89 -1.00 -2.74 12.75
C GLU A 89 0.33 -2.12 12.31
N ILE A 90 0.24 -0.97 11.65
CA ILE A 90 1.37 -0.21 11.14
C ILE A 90 1.18 1.27 11.42
N PHE A 91 2.30 1.99 11.49
CA PHE A 91 2.32 3.43 11.40
C PHE A 91 2.90 3.84 10.05
N TRP A 92 2.43 4.95 9.49
CA TRP A 92 3.02 5.47 8.26
C TRP A 92 3.05 6.99 8.25
N SER A 93 3.94 7.54 7.43
CA SER A 93 4.04 8.97 7.20
C SER A 93 4.36 9.24 5.74
N ASP A 94 4.07 10.46 5.28
CA ASP A 94 4.68 10.97 4.05
C ASP A 94 6.23 10.90 4.20
N ALA A 95 6.93 10.63 3.09
CA ALA A 95 8.37 10.32 3.11
C ALA A 95 9.32 11.51 3.06
#